data_AF-A0A3D4H810-F1
#
_entry.id   AF-A0A3D4H810-F1
#
_cell.length_a   1.000
_cell.length_b   1.000
_cell.length_c   1.000
_cell.angle_alpha   90.00
_cell.angle_beta   90.00
_cell.angle_gamma   90.00
#
_symmetry.space_group_name_H-M   'P 1'
#
loop_
_entity.id
_entity.type
_entity.pdbx_description
1 polymer ?
#
loop_
_entity_poly.entity_id
_entity_poly.type
_entity_poly.pdbx_seq_one_letter_code
_entity_poly.pdbx_strand_id
1 'polypeptide(L)'
;MIRSAKPAFWLLLFAFVYAMGHMLWYWQTPLGQNPTLDGQESLILAYQIANGSLAKEPFYRAMLYPALLAILPIHWMLLGILCHLANTLLAMRLSSRVWKNARSALVTGALVGFNPSFSTLLSIPSMQPW
;
A
#
# COMPACT_ATOMS: atom_id res chain seq x y z
N MET A 1 8.10 23.50 11.60
CA MET A 1 9.38 23.32 10.89
C MET A 1 10.09 22.12 11.51
N ILE A 2 10.24 21.00 10.79
CA ILE A 2 10.92 19.78 11.30
C ILE A 2 12.41 20.11 11.39
N ARG A 3 12.92 20.41 12.59
CA ARG A 3 14.31 20.86 12.79
C ARG A 3 15.36 19.73 12.77
N SER A 4 14.96 18.48 12.51
CA SER A 4 15.90 17.37 12.27
C SER A 4 15.26 16.33 11.34
N ALA A 5 15.78 16.19 10.13
CA ALA A 5 15.33 15.17 9.17
C ALA A 5 15.78 13.75 9.58
N LYS A 6 16.82 13.64 10.42
CA LYS A 6 17.43 12.38 10.84
C LYS A 6 16.44 11.40 11.51
N PRO A 7 15.65 11.77 12.53
CA PRO A 7 14.73 10.82 13.16
C PRO A 7 13.60 10.38 12.22
N ALA A 8 13.12 11.27 11.35
CA ALA A 8 12.09 10.93 10.38
C ALA A 8 12.62 9.94 9.32
N PHE A 9 13.85 10.15 8.85
CA PHE A 9 14.53 9.22 7.95
C PHE A 9 14.69 7.83 8.57
N TRP A 10 15.22 7.75 9.79
CA TRP A 10 15.39 6.46 10.49
C TRP A 10 14.05 5.75 10.72
N LEU A 11 13.00 6.50 11.07
CA LEU A 11 11.66 5.94 11.23
C LEU A 11 11.17 5.34 9.91
N LEU A 12 11.28 6.07 8.79
CA LEU A 12 10.85 5.57 7.48
C LEU A 12 11.68 4.37 7.04
N LEU A 13 12.98 4.34 7.33
CA LEU A 13 13.83 3.18 7.05
C LEU A 13 13.39 1.96 7.85
N PHE A 14 13.14 2.10 9.15
CA PHE A 14 12.65 0.99 9.98
C PHE A 14 11.25 0.54 9.58
N ALA A 15 10.35 1.47 9.22
CA ALA A 15 9.05 1.13 8.66
C ALA A 15 9.17 0.36 7.33
N PHE A 16 10.11 0.74 6.46
CA PHE A 16 10.40 0.01 5.22
C PHE A 16 10.92 -1.40 5.50
N VAL A 17 11.90 -1.55 6.39
CA VAL A 17 12.45 -2.88 6.75
C VAL A 17 11.35 -3.75 7.37
N TYR A 18 10.53 -3.20 8.25
CA TYR A 18 9.38 -3.90 8.82
C TYR A 18 8.36 -4.32 7.75
N ALA A 19 7.97 -3.41 6.86
CA ALA A 19 7.04 -3.70 5.77
C ALA A 19 7.60 -4.75 4.81
N MET A 20 8.90 -4.73 4.51
CA MET A 20 9.57 -5.73 3.69
C MET A 20 9.59 -7.11 4.37
N GLY A 21 9.95 -7.17 5.65
CA GLY A 21 9.90 -8.41 6.42
C GLY A 21 8.48 -8.99 6.49
N HIS A 22 7.49 -8.13 6.72
CA HIS A 22 6.09 -8.52 6.68
C HIS A 22 5.65 -8.99 5.29
N MET A 23 6.07 -8.31 4.22
CA MET A 23 5.79 -8.72 2.84
C MET A 23 6.36 -10.10 2.54
N LEU A 24 7.62 -10.35 2.91
CA LEU A 24 8.28 -11.64 2.70
C LEU A 24 7.60 -12.77 3.50
N TRP A 25 7.17 -12.49 4.72
CA TRP A 25 6.37 -13.43 5.50
C TRP A 25 4.99 -13.66 4.86
N TYR A 26 4.29 -12.59 4.46
CA TYR A 26 2.96 -12.66 3.85
C TYR A 26 2.99 -13.43 2.52
N TRP A 27 4.07 -13.28 1.74
CA TRP A 27 4.31 -14.05 0.51
C TRP A 27 4.26 -15.57 0.77
N GLN A 28 4.67 -16.05 1.95
CA GLN A 28 4.65 -17.48 2.27
C GLN A 28 3.24 -18.00 2.59
N THR A 29 2.24 -17.12 2.67
CA THR A 29 0.85 -17.48 2.92
C THR A 29 0.08 -17.67 1.61
N PRO A 30 -1.00 -18.49 1.59
CA PRO A 30 -1.85 -18.62 0.41
C PRO A 30 -2.42 -17.29 -0.10
N LEU A 31 -2.72 -16.36 0.82
CA LEU A 31 -3.25 -15.03 0.51
C LEU A 31 -2.19 -14.08 -0.07
N GLY A 32 -0.90 -14.30 0.24
CA GLY A 32 0.18 -13.54 -0.40
C GLY A 32 0.46 -14.00 -1.83
N GLN A 33 0.23 -15.28 -2.12
CA GLN A 33 0.36 -15.84 -3.48
C GLN A 33 -0.85 -15.51 -4.36
N ASN A 34 -2.05 -15.53 -3.77
CA ASN A 34 -3.28 -15.23 -4.48
C ASN A 34 -3.99 -14.05 -3.80
N PRO A 35 -4.02 -12.87 -4.44
CA PRO A 35 -4.72 -11.71 -3.89
C PRO A 35 -6.21 -12.03 -3.77
N THR A 36 -6.87 -11.44 -2.77
CA THR A 36 -8.32 -11.61 -2.60
C THR A 36 -9.11 -10.91 -3.69
N LEU A 37 -10.42 -11.16 -3.70
CA LEU A 37 -11.36 -10.77 -4.76
C LEU A 37 -11.12 -9.35 -5.30
N ASP A 38 -11.03 -8.33 -4.44
CA ASP A 38 -10.82 -6.95 -4.87
C ASP A 38 -9.43 -6.70 -5.49
N GLY A 39 -8.41 -7.37 -4.97
CA GLY A 39 -7.04 -7.29 -5.49
C GLY A 39 -6.88 -8.05 -6.80
N GLN A 40 -7.48 -9.24 -6.91
CA GLN A 40 -7.49 -10.05 -8.11
C GLN A 40 -8.22 -9.33 -9.25
N GLU A 41 -9.39 -8.75 -8.97
CA GLU A 41 -10.13 -7.95 -9.94
C GLU A 41 -9.32 -6.74 -10.42
N SER A 42 -8.61 -6.05 -9.52
CA SER A 42 -7.72 -4.95 -9.87
C SER A 42 -6.58 -5.37 -10.81
N LEU A 43 -6.03 -6.57 -10.62
CA LEU A 43 -4.99 -7.13 -11.50
C LEU A 43 -5.55 -7.55 -12.86
N ILE A 44 -6.75 -8.14 -12.90
CA ILE A 44 -7.43 -8.48 -14.15
C ILE A 44 -7.72 -7.21 -14.97
N LEU A 45 -8.23 -6.16 -14.31
CA LEU A 45 -8.46 -4.86 -14.95
C LEU A 45 -7.14 -4.25 -15.44
N ALA A 46 -6.07 -4.32 -14.65
CA ALA A 46 -4.76 -3.83 -15.07
C ALA A 46 -4.25 -4.57 -16.33
N TYR A 47 -4.41 -5.89 -16.39
CA TYR A 47 -4.08 -6.69 -17.57
C TYR A 47 -4.92 -6.32 -18.79
N GLN A 48 -6.23 -6.12 -18.61
CA GLN A 48 -7.14 -5.70 -19.68
C GLN A 48 -6.83 -4.29 -20.20
N ILE A 49 -6.46 -3.37 -19.30
CA ILE A 49 -5.98 -2.03 -19.66
C ILE A 49 -4.68 -2.13 -20.46
N ALA A 50 -3.70 -2.89 -19.97
CA ALA A 50 -2.40 -3.05 -20.62
C ALA A 50 -2.50 -3.64 -22.04
N ASN A 51 -3.44 -4.57 -22.25
CA ASN A 51 -3.66 -5.23 -23.53
C ASN A 51 -4.75 -4.60 -24.40
N GLY A 52 -5.37 -3.50 -23.94
CA GLY A 52 -6.45 -2.84 -24.67
C GLY A 52 -7.73 -3.67 -24.85
N SER A 53 -7.91 -4.74 -24.06
CA SER A 53 -9.08 -5.62 -24.10
C SER A 53 -10.18 -5.22 -23.10
N LEU A 54 -10.01 -4.07 -22.44
CA LEU A 54 -10.98 -3.53 -21.49
C LEU A 54 -12.34 -3.30 -22.17
N ALA A 55 -13.39 -3.89 -21.59
CA ALA A 55 -14.74 -3.73 -22.08
C ALA A 55 -15.19 -2.25 -22.00
N LYS A 56 -15.97 -1.82 -23.00
CA LYS A 56 -16.57 -0.47 -23.02
C LYS A 56 -17.84 -0.46 -22.18
N GLU A 57 -17.71 -0.64 -20.88
CA GLU A 57 -18.81 -0.56 -19.93
C GLU A 57 -18.58 0.57 -18.92
N PRO A 58 -19.64 1.18 -18.35
CA PRO A 58 -19.51 2.14 -17.28
C PRO A 58 -18.80 1.50 -16.08
N PHE A 59 -17.72 2.13 -15.63
CA PHE A 59 -17.00 1.66 -14.44
C PHE A 59 -17.74 2.09 -13.17
N TYR A 60 -18.09 1.13 -12.32
CA TYR A 60 -18.60 1.40 -10.97
C TYR A 60 -17.48 1.50 -9.91
N ARG A 61 -16.21 1.48 -10.32
CA ARG A 61 -15.03 1.47 -9.44
C ARG A 61 -13.99 2.50 -9.85
N ALA A 62 -13.13 2.86 -8.90
CA ALA A 62 -12.02 3.78 -9.14
C ALA A 62 -10.90 3.11 -9.97
N MET A 63 -10.70 3.60 -11.20
CA MET A 63 -9.78 2.99 -12.18
C MET A 63 -8.30 3.41 -12.02
N LEU A 64 -7.99 4.31 -11.08
CA LEU A 64 -6.64 4.82 -10.91
C LEU A 64 -5.64 3.71 -10.53
N TYR A 65 -5.99 2.84 -9.58
CA TYR A 65 -5.09 1.79 -9.12
C TYR A 65 -4.81 0.73 -10.21
N PRO A 66 -5.83 0.16 -10.89
CA PRO A 66 -5.60 -0.70 -12.06
C PRO A 66 -4.80 -0.04 -13.18
N ALA A 67 -5.03 1.26 -13.46
CA ALA A 67 -4.27 1.98 -14.47
C ALA A 67 -2.79 2.13 -14.10
N LEU A 68 -2.48 2.42 -12.83
CA LEU A 68 -1.09 2.46 -12.35
C LEU A 68 -0.42 1.10 -12.47
N LEU A 69 -1.11 0.02 -12.11
CA LEU A 69 -0.60 -1.34 -12.27
C LEU A 69 -0.37 -1.73 -13.73
N ALA A 70 -1.20 -1.23 -14.66
CA ALA A 70 -1.05 -1.51 -16.09
C ALA A 70 0.19 -0.83 -16.70
N ILE A 71 0.57 0.35 -16.18
CA ILE A 71 1.65 1.18 -16.74
C ILE A 71 2.98 0.93 -16.04
N LEU A 72 2.97 0.62 -14.73
CA LEU A 72 4.19 0.44 -13.94
C LEU A 72 4.65 -1.03 -14.00
N PRO A 73 5.89 -1.31 -14.45
CA PRO A 73 6.45 -2.67 -14.46
C PRO A 73 6.95 -3.07 -13.07
N ILE A 74 6.08 -2.98 -12.06
CA ILE A 74 6.40 -3.22 -10.65
C ILE A 74 5.39 -4.22 -10.10
N HIS A 75 5.87 -5.19 -9.33
CA HIS A 75 5.00 -6.14 -8.64
C HIS A 75 4.04 -5.42 -7.68
N TRP A 76 2.76 -5.78 -7.68
CA TRP A 76 1.71 -5.08 -6.92
C TRP A 76 2.01 -4.94 -5.42
N MET A 77 2.67 -5.92 -4.80
CA MET A 77 3.12 -5.85 -3.40
C MET A 77 4.20 -4.78 -3.16
N LEU A 78 5.13 -4.61 -4.10
CA LEU A 78 6.15 -3.56 -4.01
C LEU A 78 5.49 -2.18 -4.16
N LEU A 79 4.53 -2.05 -5.08
CA LEU A 79 3.72 -0.84 -5.19
C LEU A 79 2.95 -0.55 -3.89
N GLY A 80 2.43 -1.59 -3.23
CA GLY A 80 1.82 -1.50 -1.90
C GLY A 80 2.76 -0.93 -0.84
N ILE A 81 4.00 -1.42 -0.77
CA ILE A 81 5.02 -0.87 0.15
C ILE A 81 5.30 0.60 -0.14
N LEU A 82 5.45 0.97 -1.42
CA LEU A 82 5.69 2.36 -1.82
C LEU A 82 4.53 3.27 -1.39
N CYS A 83 3.29 2.83 -1.61
CA CYS A 83 2.09 3.53 -1.17
C CYS A 83 2.03 3.65 0.36
N HIS A 84 2.40 2.60 1.11
CA HIS A 84 2.44 2.63 2.57
C HIS A 84 3.46 3.63 3.12
N LEU A 85 4.66 3.67 2.53
CA LEU A 85 5.69 4.65 2.90
C LEU A 85 5.26 6.08 2.56
N ALA A 86 4.65 6.28 1.39
CA ALA A 86 4.10 7.58 1.00
C ALA A 86 3.01 8.03 1.98
N ASN A 87 2.08 7.13 2.34
CA ASN A 87 1.03 7.41 3.32
C ASN A 87 1.61 7.76 4.70
N THR A 88 2.60 7.00 5.16
CA THR A 88 3.31 7.27 6.41
C THR A 88 3.94 8.67 6.40
N LEU A 89 4.68 9.02 5.34
CA LEU A 89 5.30 10.33 5.20
C LEU A 89 4.26 11.47 5.16
N LEU A 90 3.16 11.29 4.42
CA LEU A 90 2.09 12.27 4.33
C LEU A 90 1.39 12.46 5.68
N ALA A 91 1.10 11.37 6.40
CA ALA A 91 0.52 11.40 7.74
C ALA A 91 1.43 12.13 8.74
N MET A 92 2.75 11.87 8.70
CA MET A 92 3.74 12.60 9.49
C MET A 92 3.70 14.10 9.17
N ARG A 93 3.71 14.48 7.88
CA ARG A 93 3.66 15.88 7.45
C ARG A 93 2.38 16.57 7.89
N LEU A 94 1.23 15.91 7.75
CA LEU A 94 -0.06 16.44 8.16
C LEU A 94 -0.13 16.64 9.68
N SER A 95 0.24 15.62 10.45
CA SER A 95 0.28 15.68 11.92
C SER A 95 1.21 16.78 12.43
N SER A 96 2.35 16.99 11.76
CA SER A 96 3.28 18.08 12.10
C SER A 96 2.69 19.46 11.84
N ARG A 97 1.83 19.60 10.83
CA ARG A 97 1.21 20.88 10.46
C ARG A 97 0.01 21.20 11.34
N VAL A 98 -0.83 20.20 11.62
CA VAL A 98 -2.02 20.34 12.46
C VAL A 98 -1.61 20.67 13.91
N TRP A 99 -0.69 19.88 14.48
CA TRP A 99 -0.30 20.05 15.88
C TRP A 99 0.88 21.00 16.09
N LYS A 100 1.47 21.52 15.01
CA LYS A 100 2.66 22.40 15.02
C LYS A 100 3.82 21.82 15.85
N ASN A 101 3.89 20.49 15.99
CA ASN A 101 4.82 19.79 16.85
C ASN A 101 5.60 18.73 16.05
N ALA A 102 6.91 18.63 16.25
CA ALA A 102 7.74 17.62 15.58
C ALA A 102 7.52 16.22 16.17
N ARG A 103 7.20 16.12 17.47
CA ARG A 103 6.96 14.84 18.14
C ARG A 103 5.66 14.19 17.67
N SER A 104 4.62 14.98 17.38
CA SER A 104 3.36 14.44 16.84
C SER A 104 3.59 13.76 15.49
N ALA A 105 4.46 14.33 14.64
CA ALA A 105 4.86 13.72 13.39
C ALA A 105 5.50 12.34 13.61
N LEU A 106 6.45 12.22 14.54
CA LEU A 106 7.12 10.95 14.83
C LEU A 106 6.17 9.90 15.40
N VAL A 107 5.30 10.30 16.33
CA VAL A 107 4.30 9.39 16.92
C VAL A 107 3.32 8.90 15.85
N THR A 108 2.77 9.81 15.02
CA THR A 108 1.90 9.44 13.91
C THR A 108 2.64 8.54 12.91
N GLY A 109 3.88 8.87 12.57
CA GLY A 109 4.70 8.05 11.67
C GLY A 109 4.92 6.64 12.21
N ALA A 110 5.20 6.49 13.50
CA ALA A 110 5.37 5.18 14.12
C ALA A 110 4.06 4.39 14.11
N LEU A 111 2.95 5.02 14.50
CA LEU A 111 1.64 4.37 14.51
C LEU A 111 1.17 3.94 13.12
N VAL A 112 1.41 4.74 12.08
CA VAL A 112 1.03 4.41 10.70
C VAL A 112 2.03 3.42 10.09
N GLY A 113 3.32 3.70 10.20
CA GLY A 113 4.38 2.94 9.53
C GLY A 113 4.53 1.51 10.06
N PHE A 114 4.34 1.30 11.37
CA PHE A 114 4.40 -0.03 12.00
C PHE A 114 3.03 -0.71 12.14
N ASN A 115 1.98 -0.18 11.49
CA ASN A 115 0.69 -0.84 11.46
C ASN A 115 0.72 -2.02 10.46
N PRO A 116 0.56 -3.28 10.91
CA PRO A 116 0.58 -4.43 10.02
C PRO A 116 -0.61 -4.46 9.07
N SER A 117 -1.77 -3.94 9.48
CA SER A 117 -3.04 -4.03 8.72
C SER A 117 -3.03 -3.28 7.40
N PHE A 118 -2.25 -2.19 7.27
CA PHE A 118 -2.09 -1.48 5.99
C PHE A 118 -1.35 -2.33 4.94
N SER A 119 -0.60 -3.33 5.38
CA SER A 119 0.10 -4.29 4.50
C SER A 119 -0.83 -5.41 4.02
N THR A 120 -2.02 -5.55 4.62
CA THR A 120 -2.90 -6.74 4.52
C THR A 120 -4.37 -6.41 4.27
N LEU A 121 -4.69 -5.23 3.72
CA LEU A 121 -6.06 -4.76 3.37
C LEU A 121 -6.79 -5.59 2.27
N LEU A 122 -6.52 -6.88 2.19
CA LEU A 122 -7.03 -7.82 1.19
C LEU A 122 -7.37 -9.16 1.87
N SER A 123 -8.20 -9.20 2.92
CA SER A 123 -8.60 -10.46 3.59
C SER A 123 -10.11 -10.57 3.84
N ILE A 124 -10.81 -11.32 2.98
CA ILE A 124 -12.06 -12.04 3.29
C ILE A 124 -11.84 -13.50 2.83
N PRO A 125 -12.34 -14.52 3.56
CA PRO A 125 -12.14 -15.92 3.21
C PRO A 125 -12.79 -16.21 1.86
N SER A 126 -12.04 -16.88 0.97
CA SER A 126 -12.58 -17.43 -0.27
C SER A 126 -13.75 -18.35 0.04
N MET A 127 -14.92 -18.04 -0.53
CA MET A 127 -15.97 -19.03 -0.71
C MET A 127 -15.40 -20.18 -1.56
N GLN A 128 -15.58 -21.39 -1.07
CA GLN A 128 -15.24 -22.63 -1.75
C GLN A 128 -15.97 -22.71 -3.10
N PRO A 129 -15.33 -23.26 -4.16
CA PRO A 129 -16.00 -23.50 -5.43
C PRO A 129 -16.96 -24.68 -5.27
N TRP A 130 -18.20 -24.48 -5.71
CA TRP A 130 -19.00 -25.55 -6.32
C TRP A 130 -18.78 -25.48 -7.83
#